data_AF-A0A8T0FVY7-F1
#
_entry.id   AF-A0A8T0FVY7-F1
#
_cell.length_a   1.000
_cell.length_b   1.000
_cell.length_c   1.000
_cell.angle_alpha   90.00
_cell.angle_beta   90.00
_cell.angle_gamma   90.00
#
_symmetry.space_group_name_H-M   'P 1'
#
loop_
_entity.id
_entity.type
_entity.pdbx_description
1 polymer ?
#
loop_
_entity_poly.entity_id
_entity_poly.type
_entity_poly.pdbx_seq_one_letter_code
_entity_poly.pdbx_strand_id
1 'polypeptide(L)'
;MKWIILLAFFTAYMAVVSCRGFSRRSGRCESSTDCADDECCLARTSLQLIGRGRCKRLSSFGERCTPEDLAVEEYGGKYVRSCPCRSGLSCENVGRFRQSSLSQRCVRSTVSSTSTTTSTASTPTTTTTLASTSTTIATTTSENPSSVTGG
;
A
#
# COMPACT_ATOMS: atom_id res chain seq x y z
N MET A 1 -16.24 -35.50 10.11
CA MET A 1 -14.81 -35.11 10.19
C MET A 1 -14.34 -34.25 9.00
N LYS A 2 -14.75 -34.53 7.75
CA LYS A 2 -14.35 -33.72 6.56
C LYS A 2 -14.73 -32.23 6.62
N TRP A 3 -15.85 -31.91 7.26
CA TRP A 3 -16.34 -30.53 7.42
C TRP A 3 -15.48 -29.64 8.33
N ILE A 4 -14.74 -30.24 9.28
CA ILE A 4 -13.90 -29.49 10.22
C ILE A 4 -12.68 -28.89 9.50
N ILE A 5 -12.15 -29.63 8.52
CA ILE A 5 -11.01 -29.18 7.72
C ILE A 5 -11.41 -27.99 6.85
N LEU A 6 -12.59 -28.04 6.23
CA LEU A 6 -13.10 -26.94 5.40
C LEU A 6 -13.35 -25.66 6.21
N LEU A 7 -13.87 -25.79 7.44
CA LEU A 7 -14.06 -24.65 8.34
C LEU A 7 -12.73 -23.98 8.71
N ALA A 8 -11.69 -24.76 9.02
CA ALA A 8 -10.37 -24.22 9.38
C ALA A 8 -9.72 -23.41 8.24
N PHE A 9 -9.76 -23.94 7.01
CA PHE A 9 -9.26 -23.22 5.84
C PHE A 9 -10.06 -21.95 5.55
N PHE A 10 -11.39 -22.02 5.69
CA PHE A 10 -12.25 -20.85 5.48
C PHE A 10 -11.98 -19.75 6.50
N THR A 11 -11.78 -20.10 7.77
CA THR A 11 -11.43 -19.13 8.82
C THR A 11 -10.05 -18.51 8.60
N ALA A 12 -9.05 -19.30 8.20
CA ALA A 12 -7.71 -18.78 7.89
C ALA A 12 -7.73 -17.87 6.64
N TYR A 13 -8.48 -18.26 5.61
CA TYR A 13 -8.67 -17.45 4.41
C TYR A 13 -9.37 -16.13 4.73
N MET A 14 -10.46 -16.17 5.51
CA MET A 14 -11.18 -14.96 5.92
C MET A 14 -10.33 -14.04 6.80
N ALA A 15 -9.45 -14.58 7.65
CA ALA A 15 -8.50 -13.75 8.41
C ALA A 15 -7.52 -13.00 7.48
N VAL A 16 -6.95 -13.67 6.47
CA VAL A 16 -6.04 -13.05 5.49
C VAL A 16 -6.75 -11.99 4.64
N VAL A 17 -7.99 -12.26 4.22
CA VAL A 17 -8.81 -11.31 3.45
C VAL A 17 -9.22 -10.11 4.30
N SER A 18 -9.53 -10.32 5.58
CA SER A 18 -9.91 -9.24 6.51
C SER A 18 -8.73 -8.33 6.83
N CYS A 19 -7.52 -8.86 6.91
CA CYS A 19 -6.29 -8.06 7.03
C CYS A 19 -5.99 -7.27 5.74
N ARG A 20 -6.40 -7.77 4.57
CA ARG A 20 -6.18 -7.09 3.27
C ARG A 20 -7.28 -6.11 2.87
N GLY A 21 -8.46 -6.16 3.49
CA GLY A 21 -9.67 -5.47 3.00
C GLY A 21 -10.27 -4.41 3.92
N PHE A 22 -9.77 -4.22 5.15
CA PHE A 22 -10.33 -3.26 6.11
C PHE A 22 -9.73 -1.85 6.01
N SER A 23 -9.35 -1.40 4.82
CA SER A 23 -9.28 0.03 4.50
C SER A 23 -10.55 0.46 3.76
N ARG A 24 -11.72 0.22 4.37
CA ARG A 24 -12.88 1.08 4.15
C ARG A 24 -12.65 2.42 4.87
N ARG A 25 -11.56 3.10 4.56
CA ARG A 25 -11.28 4.40 5.16
C ARG A 25 -12.09 5.40 4.35
N SER A 26 -13.01 6.07 5.03
CA SER A 26 -13.54 7.38 4.68
C SER A 26 -12.57 8.08 3.74
N GLY A 27 -13.00 8.62 2.59
CA GLY A 27 -12.11 9.26 1.59
C GLY A 27 -11.40 10.53 2.08
N ARG A 28 -10.96 10.53 3.33
CA ARG A 28 -10.18 11.49 4.08
C ARG A 28 -8.95 10.78 4.66
N CYS A 29 -7.82 11.45 4.63
CA CYS A 29 -6.55 10.95 5.14
C CYS A 29 -5.87 12.05 5.95
N GLU A 30 -5.06 11.66 6.91
CA GLU A 30 -4.18 12.57 7.63
C GLU A 30 -2.73 12.40 7.19
N SER A 31 -2.36 11.18 6.81
CA SER A 31 -1.06 10.80 6.28
C SER A 31 -1.18 9.99 4.99
N SER A 32 -0.07 9.82 4.26
CA SER A 32 0.01 8.90 3.12
C SER A 32 -0.29 7.45 3.49
N THR A 33 0.08 7.02 4.71
CA THR A 33 -0.18 5.66 5.24
C THR A 33 -1.64 5.37 5.54
N ASP A 34 -2.50 6.40 5.49
CA ASP A 34 -3.95 6.21 5.61
C ASP A 34 -4.61 5.76 4.32
N CYS A 35 -3.93 5.89 3.19
CA CYS A 35 -4.47 5.51 1.90
C CYS A 35 -3.96 4.12 1.47
N ALA A 36 -4.57 3.55 0.44
CA ALA A 36 -4.06 2.31 -0.15
C ALA A 36 -2.71 2.53 -0.84
N ASP A 37 -1.96 1.46 -1.11
CA ASP A 37 -0.65 1.53 -1.76
C ASP A 37 -0.70 2.17 -3.17
N ASP A 38 -1.87 2.14 -3.82
CA ASP A 38 -2.15 2.78 -5.11
C ASP A 38 -2.87 4.14 -4.99
N GLU A 39 -2.86 4.73 -3.79
CA GLU A 39 -3.46 6.03 -3.49
C GLU A 39 -2.49 6.98 -2.77
N CYS A 40 -2.68 8.29 -2.97
CA CYS A 40 -1.97 9.35 -2.29
C CYS A 40 -2.91 10.18 -1.42
N CYS A 41 -2.38 10.75 -0.33
CA CYS A 41 -3.14 11.70 0.48
C CYS A 41 -3.04 13.11 -0.11
N LEU A 42 -4.16 13.62 -0.64
CA LEU A 42 -4.20 14.85 -1.42
C LEU A 42 -4.97 15.97 -0.73
N ALA A 43 -4.34 17.14 -0.62
CA ALA A 43 -4.95 18.38 -0.18
C ALA A 43 -5.24 19.28 -1.40
N ARG A 44 -6.52 19.54 -1.69
CA ARG A 44 -6.91 20.43 -2.79
C ARG A 44 -6.81 21.91 -2.42
N THR A 45 -6.93 22.22 -1.14
CA THR A 45 -6.89 23.58 -0.60
C THR A 45 -5.87 23.66 0.53
N SER A 46 -5.33 24.85 0.79
CA SER A 46 -4.44 25.10 1.93
C SER A 46 -5.07 24.70 3.26
N LEU A 47 -6.39 24.88 3.40
CA LEU A 47 -7.15 24.45 4.59
C LEU A 47 -7.12 22.92 4.79
N GLN A 48 -7.09 22.13 3.71
CA GLN A 48 -6.95 20.67 3.78
C GLN A 48 -5.52 20.20 4.03
N LEU A 49 -4.53 21.08 3.83
CA LEU A 49 -3.14 20.77 4.15
C LEU A 49 -2.96 20.68 5.67
N ILE A 50 -3.53 21.64 6.38
CA ILE A 50 -3.56 21.70 7.85
C ILE A 50 -4.59 20.69 8.42
N GLY A 51 -5.70 20.46 7.72
CA GLY A 51 -6.75 19.50 8.12
C GLY A 51 -6.58 18.11 7.53
N ARG A 52 -7.69 17.36 7.41
CA ARG A 52 -7.69 16.06 6.71
C ARG A 52 -7.74 16.25 5.19
N GLY A 53 -6.81 15.62 4.49
CA GLY A 53 -6.77 15.50 3.04
C GLY A 53 -7.80 14.47 2.54
N ARG A 54 -7.69 14.04 1.29
CA ARG A 54 -8.47 12.93 0.71
C ARG A 54 -7.56 11.92 0.02
N CYS A 55 -7.83 10.63 0.24
CA CYS A 55 -7.20 9.59 -0.56
C CYS A 55 -7.67 9.70 -2.01
N LYS A 56 -6.70 9.73 -2.93
CA LYS A 56 -6.94 9.75 -4.37
C LYS A 56 -5.96 8.80 -5.02
N ARG A 57 -6.40 8.05 -6.02
CA ARG A 57 -5.50 7.19 -6.81
C ARG A 57 -4.32 7.95 -7.39
N LEU A 58 -3.17 7.29 -7.47
CA LEU A 58 -1.97 7.80 -8.14
C LEU A 58 -2.30 8.20 -9.59
N SER A 59 -1.59 9.20 -10.09
CA SER A 59 -1.81 9.75 -11.42
C SER A 59 -1.47 8.73 -12.50
N SER A 60 -2.38 8.58 -13.46
CA SER A 60 -2.25 7.69 -14.60
C SER A 60 -1.51 8.35 -15.76
N PHE A 61 -1.14 7.58 -16.78
CA PHE A 61 -0.47 8.08 -17.98
C PHE A 61 -1.22 9.29 -18.58
N GLY A 62 -0.50 10.37 -18.84
CA GLY A 62 -1.00 11.62 -19.40
C GLY A 62 -1.68 12.56 -18.39
N GLU A 63 -1.94 12.11 -17.16
CA GLU A 63 -2.51 12.95 -16.10
C GLU A 63 -1.47 13.89 -15.48
N ARG A 64 -1.95 14.95 -14.81
CA ARG A 64 -1.09 15.88 -14.09
C ARG A 64 -0.48 15.19 -12.88
N CYS A 65 0.80 15.42 -12.67
CA CYS A 65 1.53 14.89 -11.54
C CYS A 65 2.24 15.98 -10.76
N THR A 66 2.57 15.64 -9.53
CA THR A 66 3.47 16.41 -8.68
C THR A 66 4.65 15.51 -8.36
N PRO A 67 5.91 15.97 -8.53
CA PRO A 67 7.08 15.18 -8.21
C PRO A 67 7.09 14.82 -6.72
N GLU A 68 7.66 13.67 -6.40
CA GLU A 68 7.67 13.09 -5.04
C GLU A 68 8.38 14.01 -4.03
N ASP A 69 9.37 14.78 -4.48
CA ASP A 69 10.13 15.74 -3.65
C ASP A 69 9.28 16.91 -3.12
N LEU A 70 8.07 17.10 -3.64
CA LEU A 70 7.14 18.14 -3.20
C LEU A 70 6.08 17.63 -2.22
N ALA A 71 6.21 16.39 -1.73
CA ALA A 71 5.45 15.93 -0.58
C ALA A 71 5.78 16.81 0.63
N VAL A 72 4.76 17.38 1.26
CA VAL A 72 4.99 18.23 2.43
C VAL A 72 5.05 17.33 3.67
N GLU A 73 6.26 16.88 4.00
CA GLU A 73 6.55 16.01 5.16
C GLU A 73 6.01 16.60 6.47
N GLU A 74 6.11 17.92 6.64
CA GLU A 74 5.58 18.64 7.81
C GLU A 74 4.07 18.42 8.03
N TYR A 75 3.32 18.10 6.96
CA TYR A 75 1.90 17.79 7.03
C TYR A 75 1.58 16.30 6.81
N GLY A 76 2.51 15.40 7.13
CA GLY A 76 2.30 13.94 7.04
C GLY A 76 2.43 13.39 5.62
N GLY A 77 3.28 14.00 4.79
CA GLY A 77 3.54 13.55 3.42
C GLY A 77 2.37 13.82 2.48
N LYS A 78 1.64 14.92 2.70
CA LYS A 78 0.50 15.31 1.86
C LYS A 78 0.96 15.95 0.55
N TYR A 79 0.24 15.61 -0.52
CA TYR A 79 0.44 16.21 -1.83
C TYR A 79 -0.52 17.36 -2.08
N VAL A 80 -0.01 18.43 -2.67
CA VAL A 80 -0.79 19.62 -3.02
C VAL A 80 -1.20 19.53 -4.49
N ARG A 81 -2.50 19.68 -4.78
CA ARG A 81 -3.13 19.68 -6.11
C ARG A 81 -3.15 18.34 -6.88
N SER A 82 -2.05 17.59 -6.95
CA SER A 82 -1.95 16.36 -7.74
C SER A 82 -1.18 15.26 -7.01
N CYS A 83 -1.52 14.00 -7.28
CA CYS A 83 -0.77 12.85 -6.79
C CYS A 83 0.50 12.61 -7.63
N PRO A 84 1.48 11.87 -7.09
CA PRO A 84 2.58 11.35 -7.89
C PRO A 84 2.08 10.35 -8.93
N CYS A 85 2.93 10.06 -9.91
CA CYS A 85 2.64 9.09 -10.95
C CYS A 85 2.66 7.67 -10.40
N ARG A 86 1.78 6.81 -10.93
CA ARG A 86 1.82 5.37 -10.61
C ARG A 86 3.18 4.76 -10.96
N SER A 87 3.56 3.71 -10.24
CA SER A 87 4.76 2.91 -10.48
C SER A 87 4.96 2.61 -11.98
N GLY A 88 6.18 2.84 -12.48
CA GLY A 88 6.53 2.67 -13.90
C GLY A 88 6.23 3.88 -14.80
N LEU A 89 5.78 5.00 -14.22
CA LEU A 89 5.60 6.28 -14.91
C LEU A 89 6.53 7.33 -14.28
N SER A 90 6.97 8.29 -15.08
CA SER A 90 7.80 9.42 -14.67
C SER A 90 7.02 10.72 -14.80
N CYS A 91 7.20 11.66 -13.87
CA CYS A 91 6.55 12.96 -13.90
C CYS A 91 7.40 13.97 -14.68
N GLU A 92 7.07 14.20 -15.95
CA GLU A 92 7.87 15.05 -16.85
C GLU A 92 7.11 16.30 -17.31
N ASN A 93 7.84 17.38 -17.60
CA ASN A 93 7.26 18.60 -18.18
C ASN A 93 6.96 18.39 -19.67
N VAL A 94 5.67 18.37 -20.04
CA VAL A 94 5.23 18.11 -21.43
C VAL A 94 4.92 19.42 -22.19
N GLY A 95 5.49 20.54 -21.75
CA GLY A 95 5.24 21.88 -22.31
C GLY A 95 6.43 22.46 -23.07
N ARG A 96 6.17 23.24 -24.13
CA ARG A 96 7.20 24.04 -24.84
C ARG A 96 7.67 25.27 -24.05
N PHE A 97 7.00 25.62 -22.95
CA PHE A 97 7.33 26.76 -22.11
C PHE A 97 8.04 26.31 -20.83
N ARG A 98 9.25 26.81 -20.65
CA ARG A 98 10.28 26.30 -19.73
C ARG A 98 10.00 26.40 -18.22
N GLN A 99 8.85 26.86 -17.73
CA GLN A 99 8.84 27.39 -16.35
C GLN A 99 7.57 27.30 -15.52
N SER A 100 6.63 26.39 -15.83
CA SER A 100 5.44 26.25 -14.97
C SER A 100 5.21 24.79 -14.56
N SER A 101 5.29 24.51 -13.24
CA SER A 101 4.94 23.20 -12.66
C SER A 101 3.51 22.75 -12.97
N LEU A 102 2.70 23.63 -13.56
CA LEU A 102 1.37 23.36 -14.10
C LEU A 102 1.36 22.46 -15.34
N SER A 103 2.52 22.20 -15.98
CA SER A 103 2.62 21.41 -17.22
C SER A 103 3.19 20.00 -17.05
N GLN A 104 3.47 19.57 -15.81
CA GLN A 104 3.98 18.25 -15.53
C GLN A 104 2.90 17.18 -15.71
N ARG A 105 3.25 16.08 -16.42
CA ARG A 105 2.37 14.93 -16.64
C ARG A 105 3.12 13.61 -16.53
N CYS A 106 2.38 12.56 -16.22
CA CYS A 106 2.92 11.21 -16.18
C CYS A 106 3.18 10.67 -17.59
N VAL A 107 4.43 10.31 -17.87
CA VAL A 107 4.84 9.64 -19.11
C VAL A 107 5.43 8.27 -18.79
N ARG A 108 5.53 7.39 -19.79
CA ARG A 108 6.19 6.09 -19.59
C ARG A 108 7.67 6.32 -19.35
N SER A 109 8.18 5.83 -18.24
CA SER A 109 9.63 5.80 -17.99
C SER A 109 10.27 4.94 -19.08
N THR A 110 11.19 5.49 -19.85
CA THR A 110 11.97 4.76 -20.86
C THR A 110 13.03 3.83 -20.25
N VAL A 111 13.09 3.75 -18.92
CA VAL A 111 13.98 2.82 -18.22
C VAL A 111 13.30 1.45 -18.17
N SER A 112 13.66 0.61 -19.15
CA SER A 112 13.60 -0.85 -19.19
C SER A 112 12.84 -1.51 -18.04
N SER A 113 11.51 -1.39 -18.06
CA SER A 113 10.66 -2.21 -17.20
C SER A 113 10.47 -3.55 -17.88
N THR A 114 11.46 -4.43 -17.70
CA THR A 114 11.25 -5.87 -17.64
C THR A 114 10.37 -6.16 -16.42
N SER A 115 9.13 -5.69 -16.43
CA SER A 115 8.11 -6.11 -15.48
C SER A 115 7.54 -7.41 -16.02
N THR A 116 8.11 -8.50 -15.51
CA THR A 116 7.62 -9.87 -15.59
C THR A 116 6.11 -9.90 -15.39
N THR A 117 5.37 -10.02 -16.50
CA THR A 117 3.98 -10.44 -16.51
C THR A 117 3.98 -11.91 -16.10
N THR A 118 3.92 -12.19 -14.80
CA THR A 118 3.60 -13.54 -14.32
C THR A 118 2.11 -13.78 -14.58
N SER A 119 1.80 -14.08 -15.84
CA SER A 119 0.57 -14.75 -16.25
C SER A 119 0.67 -16.20 -15.78
N THR A 120 0.21 -16.50 -14.56
CA THR A 120 0.02 -17.89 -14.14
C THR A 120 -1.22 -18.44 -14.83
N ALA A 121 -1.01 -18.93 -16.04
CA ALA A 121 -1.89 -19.89 -16.68
C ALA A 121 -1.90 -21.19 -15.87
N SER A 122 -3.10 -21.69 -15.63
CA SER A 122 -3.45 -22.96 -15.00
C SER A 122 -2.71 -24.14 -15.64
N THR A 123 -2.11 -25.04 -14.87
CA THR A 123 -2.06 -26.50 -15.09
C THR A 123 -1.54 -27.21 -13.82
N PRO A 124 -2.17 -28.31 -13.36
CA PRO A 124 -1.74 -29.06 -12.18
C PRO A 124 -0.57 -30.00 -12.51
N THR A 125 0.43 -30.10 -11.63
CA THR A 125 1.39 -31.21 -11.65
C THR A 125 1.58 -31.76 -10.24
N THR A 126 1.07 -32.97 -10.06
CA THR A 126 1.30 -33.93 -8.98
C THR A 126 2.79 -34.28 -8.86
N THR A 127 3.31 -34.49 -7.63
CA THR A 127 4.31 -35.51 -7.21
C THR A 127 4.84 -35.15 -5.80
N THR A 128 4.34 -35.80 -4.74
CA THR A 128 5.00 -36.88 -3.93
C THR A 128 6.15 -36.37 -3.04
N THR A 129 5.86 -36.05 -1.77
CA THR A 129 6.12 -36.87 -0.56
C THR A 129 7.60 -37.01 -0.19
N LEU A 130 7.99 -36.49 0.97
CA LEU A 130 8.66 -37.27 2.03
C LEU A 130 8.65 -36.49 3.35
N ALA A 131 8.12 -37.17 4.36
CA ALA A 131 8.02 -36.74 5.74
C ALA A 131 9.41 -36.67 6.39
N SER A 132 9.60 -35.76 7.33
CA SER A 132 10.49 -35.99 8.47
C SER A 132 9.93 -35.30 9.70
N THR A 133 9.37 -36.15 10.53
CA THR A 133 8.87 -35.94 11.88
C THR A 133 10.03 -35.74 12.84
N SER A 134 9.96 -34.71 13.69
CA SER A 134 10.62 -34.73 14.99
C SER A 134 9.91 -33.78 15.96
N THR A 135 8.96 -34.37 16.69
CA THR A 135 8.61 -34.22 18.12
C THR A 135 9.71 -33.47 18.91
N THR A 136 9.44 -32.52 19.83
CA THR A 136 9.13 -32.81 21.25
C THR A 136 8.95 -31.53 22.08
N ILE A 137 7.75 -31.36 22.67
CA ILE A 137 7.36 -31.03 24.07
C ILE A 137 8.08 -29.91 24.87
N ALA A 138 7.24 -29.02 25.48
CA ALA A 138 7.23 -28.52 26.87
C ALA A 138 6.85 -27.02 26.88
N THR A 139 5.60 -26.61 27.19
CA THR A 139 5.01 -26.45 28.54
C THR A 139 5.88 -25.58 29.46
N THR A 140 5.45 -24.33 29.73
CA THR A 140 5.22 -23.80 31.10
C THR A 140 4.71 -22.36 31.07
N THR A 141 3.53 -22.22 31.69
CA THR A 141 2.88 -21.08 32.34
C THR A 141 3.79 -20.26 33.27
N SER A 142 3.59 -18.94 33.37
CA SER A 142 3.77 -18.08 34.59
C SER A 142 3.37 -16.63 34.22
N GLU A 143 2.31 -16.01 34.74
CA GLU A 143 2.26 -15.22 36.01
C GLU A 143 3.44 -14.21 36.13
N ASN A 144 3.34 -12.91 36.40
CA ASN A 144 2.32 -11.94 36.87
C ASN A 144 2.98 -10.51 36.75
N PRO A 145 2.34 -9.36 37.05
CA PRO A 145 2.83 -8.01 36.82
C PRO A 145 3.56 -7.40 38.03
N SER A 146 4.36 -6.35 37.81
CA SER A 146 4.81 -5.37 38.81
C SER A 146 5.29 -4.13 38.04
N SER A 147 4.69 -2.93 38.12
CA SER A 147 4.60 -1.98 39.24
C SER A 147 5.95 -1.74 39.94
N VAL A 148 6.68 -0.69 39.53
CA VAL A 148 7.63 0.00 40.41
C VAL A 148 7.51 1.50 40.19
N THR A 149 7.14 2.14 41.28
CA THR A 149 7.11 3.58 41.58
C THR A 149 8.42 3.93 42.28
N GLY A 150 8.93 5.15 42.08
CA GLY A 150 9.75 5.83 43.10
C GLY A 150 11.22 6.06 42.74
N GLY A 151 11.58 7.34 42.71
CA GLY A 151 12.91 7.91 42.59
C GLY A 151 12.80 9.41 42.40
#